data_AF-A0A8S3YDP8-F1
#
_entry.id   AF-A0A8S3YDP8-F1
#
_cell.length_a   1.000
_cell.length_b   1.000
_cell.length_c   1.000
_cell.angle_alpha   90.00
_cell.angle_beta   90.00
_cell.angle_gamma   90.00
#
_symmetry.space_group_name_H-M   'P 1'
#
loop_
_entity.id
_entity.type
_entity.pdbx_description
1 polymer ?
#
loop_
_entity_poly.entity_id
_entity_poly.type
_entity_poly.pdbx_seq_one_letter_code
_entity_poly.pdbx_strand_id
1 'polypeptide(L)'
;MDLPVVVDSNDDEIVSHELEQMRSILKEVILETPNTPLENRPRLPRIPLSKRNRAVVRALNPMLVTYFEDSRDHCETDSILFGAAVAVCRIIGAKLPMAGHATTQSSAIPAWRKRIEERIAGKGPYRQTDKLLTRSDILTRSGNNRPRIVRTVRIAFAGANISLSQPHITQKLTERIEDLKQKIAAWGKWIRRFTERSRRFNQNRLFQNDQKRLYKLLERPKVCGADQ
;
A
#
# COMPACT_ATOMS: atom_id res chain seq x y z
N MET A 1 -17.31 67.65 -4.99
CA MET A 1 -17.72 66.95 -6.21
C MET A 1 -17.43 65.47 -5.94
N ASP A 2 -18.32 64.81 -5.21
CA ASP A 2 -18.21 63.38 -4.92
C ASP A 2 -18.73 62.62 -6.14
N LEU A 3 -17.83 61.88 -6.79
CA LEU A 3 -18.21 60.91 -7.82
C LEU A 3 -18.81 59.68 -7.10
N PRO A 4 -20.01 59.22 -7.48
CA PRO A 4 -20.56 58.01 -6.92
C PRO A 4 -19.73 56.82 -7.43
N VAL A 5 -19.17 56.07 -6.49
CA VAL A 5 -18.60 54.74 -6.74
C VAL A 5 -19.76 53.85 -7.18
N VAL A 6 -19.84 53.57 -8.48
CA VAL A 6 -20.69 52.53 -9.03
C VAL A 6 -20.12 51.22 -8.53
N VAL A 7 -20.67 50.71 -7.44
CA VAL A 7 -20.45 49.33 -7.00
C VAL A 7 -21.16 48.47 -8.03
N ASP A 8 -20.37 47.63 -8.72
CA ASP A 8 -20.76 46.84 -9.88
C ASP A 8 -21.81 45.79 -9.48
N SER A 9 -23.08 46.05 -9.82
CA SER A 9 -24.23 45.18 -9.49
C SER A 9 -24.07 43.73 -10.00
N ASN A 10 -23.15 43.50 -10.94
CA ASN A 10 -22.88 42.18 -11.53
C ASN A 10 -22.15 41.24 -10.55
N ASP A 11 -21.27 41.75 -9.69
CA ASP A 11 -20.50 40.91 -8.77
C ASP A 11 -21.38 40.33 -7.65
N ASP A 12 -22.36 41.10 -7.18
CA ASP A 12 -23.34 40.66 -6.16
C ASP A 12 -24.29 39.59 -6.72
N GLU A 13 -24.69 39.68 -7.99
CA GLU A 13 -25.52 38.66 -8.65
C GLU A 13 -24.77 37.33 -8.84
N ILE A 14 -23.48 37.37 -9.20
CA ILE A 14 -22.64 36.17 -9.36
C ILE A 14 -22.43 35.47 -8.01
N VAL A 15 -22.12 36.23 -6.95
CA VAL A 15 -21.94 35.68 -5.60
C VAL A 15 -23.26 35.09 -5.06
N SER A 16 -24.39 35.74 -5.34
CA SER A 16 -25.72 35.24 -4.99
C SER A 16 -26.04 33.91 -5.67
N HIS A 17 -25.76 33.79 -6.97
CA HIS A 17 -25.98 32.57 -7.74
C HIS A 17 -25.08 31.41 -7.28
N GLU A 18 -23.80 31.68 -6.99
CA GLU A 18 -22.89 30.66 -6.43
C GLU A 18 -23.36 30.15 -5.06
N LEU A 19 -23.85 31.03 -4.19
CA LEU A 19 -24.39 30.65 -2.89
C LEU A 19 -25.67 29.80 -3.01
N GLU A 20 -26.53 30.11 -3.96
CA GLU A 20 -27.76 29.34 -4.21
C GLU A 20 -27.45 27.95 -4.80
N GLN A 21 -26.44 27.85 -5.68
CA GLN A 21 -25.94 26.56 -6.15
C GLN A 21 -25.40 25.71 -5.00
N MET A 22 -24.63 26.31 -4.08
CA MET A 22 -24.11 25.61 -2.90
C MET A 22 -25.23 25.13 -1.98
N ARG A 23 -26.29 25.92 -1.79
CA ARG A 23 -27.49 25.52 -1.03
C ARG A 23 -28.22 24.35 -1.67
N SER A 24 -28.40 24.39 -2.98
CA SER A 24 -29.07 23.33 -3.73
C SER A 24 -28.33 21.99 -3.61
N ILE A 25 -27.01 22.00 -3.78
CA ILE A 25 -26.16 20.81 -3.61
C ILE A 25 -26.21 20.29 -2.17
N LEU A 26 -26.16 21.19 -1.17
CA LEU A 26 -26.25 20.81 0.23
C LEU A 26 -27.58 20.10 0.54
N LYS A 27 -28.70 20.67 0.06
CA LYS A 27 -30.03 20.11 0.26
C LYS A 27 -30.17 18.72 -0.38
N GLU A 28 -29.69 18.56 -1.61
CA GLU A 28 -29.68 17.28 -2.31
C GLU A 28 -28.92 16.21 -1.51
N VAL A 29 -27.70 16.53 -1.07
CA VAL A 29 -26.85 15.57 -0.35
C VAL A 29 -27.42 15.21 1.02
N ILE A 30 -27.98 16.18 1.76
CA ILE A 30 -28.61 15.92 3.07
C ILE A 30 -29.81 14.99 2.92
N LEU A 31 -30.59 15.10 1.83
CA LEU A 31 -31.71 14.19 1.55
C LEU A 31 -31.23 12.77 1.18
N GLU A 32 -30.09 12.64 0.50
CA GLU A 32 -29.52 11.33 0.12
C GLU A 32 -28.88 10.58 1.30
N THR A 33 -28.31 11.31 2.26
CA THR A 33 -27.44 10.73 3.29
C THR A 33 -28.14 9.73 4.24
N PRO A 34 -29.37 9.99 4.76
CA PRO A 34 -30.09 9.05 5.61
C PRO A 34 -30.41 7.71 4.93
N ASN A 35 -30.54 7.71 3.60
CA ASN A 35 -30.85 6.51 2.81
C ASN A 35 -29.62 5.62 2.58
N THR A 36 -28.42 6.07 2.99
CA THR A 36 -27.18 5.29 2.85
C THR A 36 -26.78 4.64 4.18
N PRO A 37 -26.80 3.29 4.27
CA PRO A 37 -26.30 2.60 5.46
C PRO A 37 -24.81 2.89 5.63
N LEU A 38 -24.34 2.91 6.89
CA LEU A 38 -22.95 3.28 7.26
C LEU A 38 -21.88 2.53 6.45
N GLU A 39 -22.14 1.26 6.13
CA GLU A 39 -21.22 0.39 5.37
C GLU A 39 -21.04 0.85 3.91
N ASN A 40 -22.06 1.50 3.34
CA ASN A 40 -22.08 1.96 1.95
C ASN A 40 -21.70 3.44 1.81
N ARG A 41 -21.37 4.13 2.91
CA ARG A 41 -20.96 5.53 2.85
C ARG A 41 -19.56 5.66 2.24
N PRO A 42 -19.37 6.51 1.21
CA PRO A 42 -18.05 6.73 0.63
C PRO A 42 -17.11 7.37 1.65
N ARG A 43 -15.81 7.05 1.58
CA ARG A 43 -14.82 7.70 2.45
C ARG A 43 -14.58 9.13 2.00
N LEU A 44 -14.51 10.06 2.94
CA LEU A 44 -14.20 11.45 2.64
C LEU A 44 -12.69 11.60 2.37
N PRO A 45 -12.28 12.14 1.20
CA PRO A 45 -10.87 12.41 0.91
C PRO A 45 -10.36 13.56 1.80
N ARG A 46 -9.04 13.58 2.03
CA ARG A 46 -8.41 14.71 2.73
C ARG A 46 -8.36 15.92 1.80
N ILE A 47 -9.08 16.97 2.15
CA ILE A 47 -9.13 18.22 1.38
C ILE A 47 -7.92 19.10 1.74
N PRO A 48 -7.18 19.66 0.76
CA PRO A 48 -6.08 20.58 1.05
C PRO A 48 -6.60 21.92 1.58
N LEU A 49 -5.85 22.55 2.50
CA LEU A 49 -6.21 23.80 3.17
C LEU A 49 -5.96 25.06 2.30
N SER A 50 -6.50 25.09 1.08
CA SER A 50 -6.42 26.25 0.19
C SER A 50 -7.35 27.39 0.65
N LYS A 51 -7.10 28.62 0.19
CA LYS A 51 -7.98 29.78 0.48
C LYS A 51 -9.41 29.55 -0.05
N ARG A 52 -9.53 29.03 -1.28
CA ARG A 52 -10.81 28.69 -1.92
C ARG A 52 -11.59 27.65 -1.11
N ASN A 53 -10.95 26.55 -0.71
CA ASN A 53 -11.62 25.48 0.04
C ASN A 53 -12.09 25.97 1.41
N ARG A 54 -11.31 26.84 2.05
CA ARG A 54 -11.72 27.49 3.31
C ARG A 54 -12.92 28.43 3.12
N ALA A 55 -12.98 29.17 2.02
CA ALA A 55 -14.11 30.03 1.71
C ALA A 55 -15.41 29.22 1.53
N VAL A 56 -15.34 28.11 0.78
CA VAL A 56 -16.48 27.18 0.58
C VAL A 56 -17.00 26.63 1.91
N VAL A 57 -16.10 26.15 2.78
CA VAL A 57 -16.48 25.63 4.11
C VAL A 57 -17.10 26.73 4.97
N ARG A 58 -16.52 27.95 4.97
CA ARG A 58 -17.06 29.08 5.73
C ARG A 58 -18.44 29.51 5.24
N ALA A 59 -18.70 29.44 3.93
CA ALA A 59 -20.00 29.78 3.37
C ALA A 59 -21.08 28.74 3.71
N LEU A 60 -20.72 27.45 3.77
CA LEU A 60 -21.65 26.36 4.10
C LEU A 60 -21.99 26.25 5.59
N ASN A 61 -21.01 26.48 6.48
CA ASN A 61 -21.22 26.38 7.92
C ASN A 61 -22.46 27.10 8.47
N PRO A 62 -22.75 28.38 8.11
CA PRO A 62 -23.95 29.06 8.59
C PRO A 62 -25.24 28.44 8.02
N MET A 63 -25.19 27.81 6.84
CA MET A 63 -26.35 27.14 6.24
C MET A 63 -26.71 25.84 7.00
N LEU A 64 -25.76 25.24 7.72
CA LEU A 64 -26.00 24.02 8.49
C LEU A 64 -26.79 24.26 9.77
N VAL A 65 -26.79 25.49 10.29
CA VAL A 65 -27.47 25.84 11.55
C VAL A 65 -28.95 25.48 11.50
N THR A 66 -29.62 25.79 10.38
CA THR A 66 -31.04 25.48 10.18
C THR A 66 -31.32 23.96 10.21
N TYR A 67 -30.39 23.14 9.71
CA TYR A 67 -30.56 21.69 9.71
C TYR A 67 -30.31 21.06 11.09
N PHE A 68 -29.50 21.70 11.93
CA PHE A 68 -29.26 21.23 13.30
C PHE A 68 -30.41 21.56 14.24
N GLU A 69 -31.12 22.67 14.01
CA GLU A 69 -32.34 23.01 14.77
C GLU A 69 -33.44 21.95 14.63
N ASP A 70 -33.52 21.31 13.47
CA ASP A 70 -34.48 20.24 13.18
C ASP A 70 -34.02 18.84 13.64
N SER A 71 -32.76 18.69 14.06
CA SER A 71 -32.18 17.39 14.43
C SER A 71 -32.58 16.98 15.85
N ARG A 72 -33.09 15.74 15.99
CA ARG A 72 -33.55 15.20 17.28
C ARG A 72 -32.57 14.21 17.89
N ASP A 73 -31.83 13.49 17.05
CA ASP A 73 -30.90 12.43 17.48
C ASP A 73 -29.46 12.68 16.99
N HIS A 74 -28.49 12.12 17.73
CA HIS A 74 -27.08 12.16 17.38
C HIS A 74 -26.80 11.47 16.03
N CYS A 75 -27.53 10.41 15.70
CA CYS A 75 -27.40 9.72 14.40
C CYS A 75 -27.82 10.62 13.22
N GLU A 76 -28.82 11.48 13.42
CA GLU A 76 -29.27 12.46 12.44
C GLU A 76 -28.22 13.57 12.30
N THR A 77 -27.71 14.08 13.42
CA THR A 77 -26.63 15.08 13.43
C THR A 77 -25.38 14.57 12.69
N ASP A 78 -24.97 13.33 12.95
CA ASP A 78 -23.84 12.69 12.27
C ASP A 78 -24.09 12.51 10.77
N SER A 79 -25.33 12.22 10.38
CA SER A 79 -25.72 12.11 8.98
C SER A 79 -25.72 13.48 8.28
N ILE A 80 -26.19 14.54 8.96
CA ILE A 80 -26.13 15.92 8.45
C ILE A 80 -24.66 16.35 8.29
N LEU A 81 -23.81 16.08 9.27
CA LEU A 81 -22.37 16.41 9.20
C LEU A 81 -21.67 15.67 8.07
N PHE A 82 -21.97 14.37 7.90
CA PHE A 82 -21.43 13.60 6.79
C PHE A 82 -21.90 14.14 5.45
N GLY A 83 -23.20 14.44 5.31
CA GLY A 83 -23.77 15.03 4.11
C GLY A 83 -23.15 16.38 3.78
N ALA A 84 -22.96 17.24 4.77
CA ALA A 84 -22.26 18.51 4.61
C ALA A 84 -20.82 18.32 4.06
N ALA A 85 -20.08 17.35 4.61
CA ALA A 85 -18.73 17.06 4.14
C ALA A 85 -18.70 16.49 2.72
N VAL A 86 -19.69 15.67 2.34
CA VAL A 86 -19.88 15.18 0.96
C VAL A 86 -20.20 16.34 0.01
N ALA A 87 -21.08 17.26 0.41
CA ALA A 87 -21.42 18.45 -0.37
C ALA A 87 -20.19 19.33 -0.62
N VAL A 88 -19.36 19.56 0.41
CA VAL A 88 -18.07 20.26 0.28
C VAL A 88 -17.17 19.54 -0.73
N CYS A 89 -17.09 18.20 -0.67
CA CYS A 89 -16.30 17.42 -1.63
C CYS A 89 -16.83 17.57 -3.07
N ARG A 90 -18.16 17.55 -3.27
CA ARG A 90 -18.79 17.75 -4.58
C ARG A 90 -18.49 19.15 -5.15
N ILE A 91 -18.64 20.19 -4.33
CA ILE A 91 -18.41 21.59 -4.73
C ILE A 91 -16.94 21.85 -5.08
N ILE A 92 -16.01 21.24 -4.35
CA ILE A 92 -14.56 21.36 -4.63
C ILE A 92 -14.14 20.48 -5.82
N GLY A 93 -14.99 19.54 -6.27
CA GLY A 93 -14.66 18.57 -7.31
C GLY A 93 -13.73 17.44 -6.83
N ALA A 94 -13.71 17.17 -5.53
CA ALA A 94 -12.94 16.08 -4.95
C ALA A 94 -13.60 14.73 -5.26
N LYS A 95 -12.86 13.82 -5.88
CA LYS A 95 -13.34 12.46 -6.18
C LYS A 95 -13.55 11.68 -4.88
N LEU A 96 -14.81 11.32 -4.60
CA LEU A 96 -15.17 10.44 -3.50
C LEU A 96 -14.79 9.00 -3.89
N PRO A 97 -13.89 8.33 -3.15
CA PRO A 97 -13.62 6.91 -3.37
C PRO A 97 -14.89 6.09 -3.14
N MET A 98 -15.14 5.14 -4.04
CA MET A 98 -16.27 4.20 -3.92
C MET A 98 -16.22 3.47 -2.58
N ALA A 99 -17.40 3.27 -1.98
CA ALA A 99 -17.55 2.50 -0.76
C ALA A 99 -16.90 1.11 -0.93
N GLY A 100 -16.07 0.71 0.04
CA GLY A 100 -15.34 -0.56 0.02
C GLY A 100 -13.92 -0.52 -0.59
N HIS A 101 -13.52 0.56 -1.29
CA HIS A 101 -12.12 0.71 -1.75
C HIS A 101 -11.24 1.37 -0.69
N ALA A 102 -11.12 0.70 0.46
CA ALA A 102 -9.97 0.96 1.32
C ALA A 102 -8.72 0.47 0.56
N THR A 103 -7.94 1.40 0.00
CA THR A 103 -6.53 1.10 -0.28
C THR A 103 -5.88 0.91 1.07
N THR A 104 -5.98 -0.30 1.62
CA THR A 104 -5.11 -0.73 2.71
C THR A 104 -3.70 -0.41 2.23
N GLN A 105 -2.93 0.31 3.05
CA GLN A 105 -1.50 0.38 2.83
C GLN A 105 -1.03 -1.06 2.85
N SER A 106 -0.92 -1.68 1.68
CA SER A 106 -0.32 -3.00 1.54
C SER A 106 0.96 -2.91 2.32
N SER A 107 1.18 -3.90 3.19
CA SER A 107 2.44 -4.08 3.90
C SER A 107 3.50 -4.37 2.84
N ALA A 108 3.91 -3.31 2.14
CA ALA A 108 4.63 -3.43 0.90
C ALA A 108 6.00 -3.97 1.27
N ILE A 109 6.22 -5.22 0.86
CA ILE A 109 7.50 -5.88 1.00
C ILE A 109 8.53 -4.94 0.37
N PRO A 110 9.59 -4.54 1.11
CA PRO A 110 10.57 -3.63 0.57
C PRO A 110 11.15 -4.15 -0.76
N ALA A 111 11.34 -3.27 -1.73
CA ALA A 111 11.74 -3.66 -3.09
C ALA A 111 13.02 -4.51 -3.12
N TRP A 112 13.98 -4.23 -2.22
CA TRP A 112 15.21 -5.03 -2.12
C TRP A 112 14.93 -6.48 -1.69
N ARG A 113 13.94 -6.71 -0.81
CA ARG A 113 13.61 -8.03 -0.28
C ARG A 113 13.00 -8.86 -1.40
N LYS A 114 12.09 -8.25 -2.15
CA LYS A 114 11.51 -8.85 -3.35
C LYS A 114 12.59 -9.26 -4.36
N ARG A 115 13.56 -8.38 -4.66
CA ARG A 115 14.68 -8.69 -5.57
C ARG A 115 15.52 -9.88 -5.10
N ILE A 116 15.75 -10.02 -3.80
CA ILE A 116 16.51 -11.16 -3.26
C ILE A 116 15.69 -12.44 -3.30
N GLU A 117 14.43 -12.38 -2.90
CA GLU A 117 13.51 -13.53 -2.98
C GLU A 117 13.37 -14.01 -4.43
N GLU A 118 13.23 -13.10 -5.39
CA GLU A 118 13.24 -13.40 -6.83
C GLU A 118 14.58 -13.97 -7.31
N ARG A 119 15.70 -13.48 -6.77
CA ARG A 119 17.04 -14.01 -7.10
C ARG A 119 17.23 -15.44 -6.60
N ILE A 120 16.65 -15.78 -5.45
CA ILE A 120 16.67 -17.13 -4.88
C ILE A 120 15.66 -18.04 -5.60
N ALA A 121 14.44 -17.56 -5.84
CA ALA A 121 13.32 -18.32 -6.42
C ALA A 121 13.33 -18.41 -7.95
N GLY A 122 14.10 -17.55 -8.62
CA GLY A 122 14.18 -17.48 -10.08
C GLY A 122 14.76 -18.75 -10.72
N LYS A 123 14.77 -18.79 -12.05
CA LYS A 123 15.34 -19.90 -12.85
C LYS A 123 16.90 -19.95 -12.81
N GLY A 124 17.54 -19.13 -11.98
CA GLY A 124 18.98 -18.99 -11.91
C GLY A 124 19.70 -20.12 -11.15
N PRO A 125 21.03 -20.01 -10.98
CA PRO A 125 21.85 -21.02 -10.31
C PRO A 125 21.47 -21.26 -8.86
N TYR A 126 20.93 -20.26 -8.18
CA TYR A 126 20.62 -20.30 -6.75
C TYR A 126 19.49 -21.28 -6.39
N ARG A 127 18.45 -21.44 -7.23
CA ARG A 127 17.37 -22.41 -6.99
C ARG A 127 17.79 -23.84 -7.29
N GLN A 128 18.79 -24.00 -8.14
CA GLN A 128 19.14 -25.29 -8.72
C GLN A 128 20.38 -25.90 -8.07
N THR A 129 20.90 -25.37 -6.95
CA THR A 129 22.12 -25.86 -6.31
C THR A 129 22.14 -27.38 -6.11
N ASP A 130 21.02 -27.97 -5.70
CA ASP A 130 20.92 -29.43 -5.50
C ASP A 130 20.90 -30.18 -6.83
N LYS A 131 20.14 -29.69 -7.81
CA LYS A 131 20.11 -30.25 -9.18
C LYS A 131 21.45 -30.09 -9.89
N LEU A 132 22.20 -29.05 -9.56
CA LEU A 132 23.53 -28.77 -10.11
C LEU A 132 24.55 -29.73 -9.53
N LEU A 133 24.48 -30.03 -8.22
CA LEU A 133 25.34 -31.02 -7.58
C LEU A 133 25.15 -32.40 -8.23
N THR A 134 23.91 -32.86 -8.36
CA THR A 134 23.63 -34.14 -9.03
C THR A 134 24.10 -34.15 -10.49
N ARG A 135 23.92 -33.04 -11.22
CA ARG A 135 24.33 -32.94 -12.63
C ARG A 135 25.84 -32.81 -12.80
N SER A 136 26.55 -32.15 -11.90
CA SER A 136 28.01 -32.10 -11.90
C SER A 136 28.58 -33.48 -11.65
N ASP A 137 28.03 -34.22 -10.67
CA ASP A 137 28.49 -35.58 -10.37
C ASP A 137 28.28 -36.54 -11.55
N ILE A 138 27.13 -36.47 -12.23
CA ILE A 138 26.86 -37.27 -13.43
C ILE A 138 27.84 -36.94 -14.57
N LEU A 139 28.20 -35.66 -14.72
CA LEU A 139 29.10 -35.20 -15.77
C LEU A 139 30.55 -35.65 -15.50
N THR A 140 31.00 -35.59 -14.24
CA THR A 140 32.40 -35.82 -13.89
C THR A 140 32.71 -37.25 -13.44
N ARG A 141 31.81 -37.92 -12.72
CA ARG A 141 32.02 -39.32 -12.27
C ARG A 141 31.53 -40.32 -13.31
N SER A 142 30.38 -40.07 -13.92
CA SER A 142 29.80 -40.99 -14.90
C SER A 142 30.21 -40.70 -16.35
N GLY A 143 30.96 -39.61 -16.60
CA GLY A 143 31.40 -39.20 -17.94
C GLY A 143 30.24 -38.87 -18.90
N ASN A 144 29.04 -38.64 -18.37
CA ASN A 144 27.83 -38.53 -19.18
C ASN A 144 27.64 -37.10 -19.68
N ASN A 145 28.09 -36.85 -20.91
CA ASN A 145 28.09 -35.53 -21.56
C ASN A 145 26.78 -35.20 -22.30
N ARG A 146 25.63 -35.68 -21.81
CA ARG A 146 24.33 -35.33 -22.40
C ARG A 146 24.19 -33.80 -22.50
N PRO A 147 23.78 -33.24 -23.66
CA PRO A 147 23.74 -31.79 -23.90
C PRO A 147 22.94 -31.01 -22.86
N ARG A 148 21.86 -31.59 -22.34
CA ARG A 148 21.01 -31.00 -21.30
C ARG A 148 21.76 -30.81 -19.96
N ILE A 149 22.61 -31.75 -19.60
CA ILE A 149 23.41 -31.74 -18.36
C ILE A 149 24.49 -30.66 -18.50
N VAL A 150 25.26 -30.74 -19.59
CA VAL A 150 26.29 -29.75 -19.97
C VAL A 150 25.73 -28.33 -19.99
N ARG A 151 24.56 -28.12 -20.62
CA ARG A 151 23.91 -26.81 -20.69
C ARG A 151 23.51 -26.28 -19.33
N THR A 152 22.99 -27.13 -18.44
CA THR A 152 22.61 -26.72 -17.08
C THR A 152 23.84 -26.28 -16.30
N VAL A 153 24.91 -27.06 -16.34
CA VAL A 153 26.18 -26.72 -15.68
C VAL A 153 26.72 -25.43 -16.29
N ARG A 154 26.80 -25.26 -17.61
CA ARG A 154 27.24 -23.99 -18.22
C ARG A 154 26.43 -22.77 -17.78
N ILE A 155 25.11 -22.87 -17.70
CA ILE A 155 24.24 -21.77 -17.25
C ILE A 155 24.54 -21.38 -15.80
N ALA A 156 24.76 -22.36 -14.93
CA ALA A 156 25.05 -22.08 -13.52
C ALA A 156 26.43 -21.46 -13.28
N PHE A 157 27.35 -21.70 -14.21
CA PHE A 157 28.71 -21.21 -14.19
C PHE A 157 28.90 -20.00 -15.13
N ALA A 158 27.82 -19.45 -15.70
CA ALA A 158 27.90 -18.26 -16.53
C ALA A 158 28.52 -17.09 -15.73
N GLY A 159 29.62 -16.53 -16.25
CA GLY A 159 30.39 -15.48 -15.59
C GLY A 159 31.40 -15.96 -14.54
N ALA A 160 31.46 -17.26 -14.25
CA ALA A 160 32.62 -17.87 -13.63
C ALA A 160 33.48 -18.43 -14.76
N ASN A 161 34.75 -18.01 -14.89
CA ASN A 161 35.67 -18.39 -15.97
C ASN A 161 36.12 -19.87 -15.86
N ILE A 162 35.15 -20.79 -15.77
CA ILE A 162 35.33 -22.22 -15.56
C ILE A 162 34.97 -22.91 -16.87
N SER A 163 35.99 -23.36 -17.58
CA SER A 163 35.81 -24.18 -18.78
C SER A 163 35.64 -25.65 -18.40
N LEU A 164 34.68 -26.33 -19.06
CA LEU A 164 34.40 -27.75 -18.84
C LEU A 164 35.58 -28.68 -19.13
N SER A 165 36.58 -28.18 -19.86
CA SER A 165 37.76 -28.93 -20.30
C SER A 165 38.99 -28.77 -19.38
N GLN A 166 38.88 -27.99 -18.30
CA GLN A 166 40.02 -27.76 -17.41
C GLN A 166 40.33 -28.97 -16.52
N PRO A 167 41.61 -29.20 -16.18
CA PRO A 167 41.97 -30.15 -15.13
C PRO A 167 41.37 -29.70 -13.78
N HIS A 168 41.03 -30.65 -12.91
CA HIS A 168 40.41 -30.43 -11.59
C HIS A 168 39.04 -29.75 -11.61
N ILE A 169 38.26 -29.95 -12.68
CA ILE A 169 36.96 -29.31 -12.79
C ILE A 169 35.99 -29.69 -11.67
N THR A 170 36.03 -30.95 -11.20
CA THR A 170 35.22 -31.45 -10.08
C THR A 170 35.32 -30.55 -8.86
N GLN A 171 36.54 -30.20 -8.48
CA GLN A 171 36.81 -29.36 -7.32
C GLN A 171 36.29 -27.93 -7.50
N LYS A 172 36.54 -27.33 -8.68
CA LYS A 172 36.00 -26.00 -9.01
C LYS A 172 34.47 -25.97 -9.05
N LEU A 173 33.84 -27.08 -9.47
CA LEU A 173 32.38 -27.22 -9.46
C LEU A 173 31.85 -27.25 -8.02
N THR A 174 32.49 -28.01 -7.13
CA THR A 174 32.09 -28.08 -5.72
C THR A 174 32.28 -26.75 -5.00
N GLU A 175 33.40 -26.07 -5.20
CA GLU A 175 33.68 -24.74 -4.62
C GLU A 175 32.60 -23.73 -5.04
N ARG A 176 32.23 -23.72 -6.31
CA ARG A 176 31.19 -22.81 -6.81
C ARG A 176 29.80 -23.13 -6.25
N ILE A 177 29.47 -24.41 -6.08
CA ILE A 177 28.19 -24.79 -5.47
C ILE A 177 28.15 -24.31 -4.01
N GLU A 178 29.26 -24.46 -3.29
CA GLU A 178 29.38 -24.01 -1.91
C GLU A 178 29.28 -22.48 -1.80
N ASP A 179 29.93 -21.72 -2.69
CA ASP A 179 29.77 -20.26 -2.79
C ASP A 179 28.30 -19.85 -2.97
N LEU A 180 27.56 -20.55 -3.83
CA LEU A 180 26.15 -20.27 -4.08
C LEU A 180 25.30 -20.55 -2.84
N LYS A 181 25.55 -21.67 -2.16
CA LYS A 181 24.90 -22.01 -0.88
C LYS A 181 25.17 -20.97 0.20
N GLN A 182 26.43 -20.55 0.34
CA GLN A 182 26.83 -19.51 1.28
C GLN A 182 26.13 -18.18 0.99
N LYS A 183 26.03 -17.77 -0.28
CA LYS A 183 25.30 -16.56 -0.68
C LYS A 183 23.81 -16.63 -0.34
N ILE A 184 23.16 -17.76 -0.62
CA ILE A 184 21.76 -17.99 -0.26
C ILE A 184 21.57 -17.91 1.25
N ALA A 185 22.43 -18.56 2.02
CA ALA A 185 22.39 -18.54 3.48
C ALA A 185 22.59 -17.11 4.04
N ALA A 186 23.54 -16.35 3.49
CA ALA A 186 23.78 -14.96 3.87
C ALA A 186 22.58 -14.06 3.59
N TRP A 187 21.97 -14.17 2.41
CA TRP A 187 20.74 -13.44 2.06
C TRP A 187 19.56 -13.83 2.95
N GLY A 188 19.38 -15.13 3.22
CA GLY A 188 18.35 -15.61 4.15
C GLY A 188 18.55 -15.05 5.55
N LYS A 189 19.79 -15.03 6.06
CA LYS A 189 20.12 -14.43 7.37
C LYS A 189 19.85 -12.93 7.40
N TRP A 190 20.16 -12.22 6.33
CA TRP A 190 19.89 -10.78 6.21
C TRP A 190 18.39 -10.48 6.23
N ILE A 191 17.58 -11.22 5.44
CA ILE A 191 16.12 -11.09 5.43
C ILE A 191 15.54 -11.37 6.83
N ARG A 192 15.97 -12.44 7.50
CA ARG A 192 15.51 -12.78 8.86
C ARG A 192 15.82 -11.65 9.85
N ARG A 193 17.07 -11.18 9.89
CA ARG A 193 17.50 -10.07 10.76
C ARG A 193 16.68 -8.81 10.53
N PHE A 194 16.46 -8.44 9.26
CA PHE A 194 15.65 -7.27 8.92
C PHE A 194 14.21 -7.42 9.38
N THR A 195 13.63 -8.61 9.18
CA THR A 195 12.24 -8.92 9.56
C THR A 195 12.06 -8.86 11.06
N GLU A 196 12.99 -9.45 11.82
CA GLU A 196 13.02 -9.37 13.29
C GLU A 196 13.19 -7.94 13.79
N ARG A 197 14.14 -7.18 13.21
CA ARG A 197 14.34 -5.76 13.56
C ARG A 197 13.07 -4.95 13.32
N SER A 198 12.47 -5.09 12.16
CA SER A 198 11.24 -4.38 11.79
C SER A 198 10.08 -4.77 12.70
N ARG A 199 9.95 -6.06 13.02
CA ARG A 199 8.96 -6.57 13.96
C ARG A 199 9.13 -5.96 15.35
N ARG A 200 10.36 -5.99 15.90
CA ARG A 200 10.68 -5.41 17.21
C ARG A 200 10.41 -3.91 17.23
N PHE A 201 10.82 -3.19 16.19
CA PHE A 201 10.55 -1.75 16.06
C PHE A 201 9.05 -1.46 16.10
N ASN A 202 8.25 -2.20 15.31
CA ASN A 202 6.79 -2.04 15.28
C ASN A 202 6.14 -2.41 16.63
N GLN A 203 6.61 -3.48 17.28
CA GLN A 203 6.12 -3.88 18.60
C GLN A 203 6.46 -2.85 19.68
N ASN A 204 7.68 -2.31 19.69
CA ASN A 204 8.10 -1.27 20.63
C ASN A 204 7.31 0.02 20.43
N ARG A 205 7.08 0.42 19.16
CA ARG A 205 6.24 1.58 18.84
C ARG A 205 4.79 1.36 19.26
N LEU A 206 4.24 0.15 19.04
CA LEU A 206 2.91 -0.19 19.50
C LEU A 206 2.82 -0.19 21.02
N PHE A 207 3.83 -0.69 21.72
CA PHE A 207 3.91 -0.64 23.18
C PHE A 207 3.92 0.79 23.71
N GLN A 208 4.70 1.69 23.11
CA GLN A 208 4.75 3.09 23.51
C GLN A 208 3.43 3.82 23.31
N ASN A 209 2.71 3.53 22.22
CA ASN A 209 1.46 4.21 21.88
C ASN A 209 0.21 3.58 22.53
N ASP A 210 0.17 2.25 22.62
CA ASP A 210 -1.00 1.47 23.06
C ASP A 210 -0.59 0.07 23.56
N GLN A 211 -0.25 -0.01 24.85
CA GLN A 211 0.18 -1.25 25.51
C GLN A 211 -0.91 -2.33 25.49
N LYS A 212 -2.17 -1.95 25.78
CA LYS A 212 -3.30 -2.89 25.86
C LYS A 212 -3.52 -3.61 24.54
N ARG A 213 -3.38 -2.89 23.42
CA ARG A 213 -3.48 -3.48 22.08
C ARG A 213 -2.35 -4.46 21.77
N LEU A 214 -1.12 -4.20 22.24
CA LEU A 214 -0.03 -5.16 22.08
C LEU A 214 -0.31 -6.46 22.84
N TYR A 215 -0.72 -6.38 24.11
CA TYR A 215 -1.02 -7.59 24.91
C TYR A 215 -2.17 -8.39 24.31
N LYS A 216 -3.26 -7.73 23.89
CA LYS A 216 -4.35 -8.40 23.15
C LYS A 216 -3.86 -9.09 21.87
N LEU A 217 -2.87 -8.53 21.18
CA LEU A 217 -2.28 -9.14 19.97
C LEU A 217 -1.42 -10.37 20.31
N LEU A 218 -0.75 -10.37 21.46
CA LEU A 218 0.07 -11.49 21.94
C LEU A 218 -0.77 -12.63 22.51
N GLU A 219 -1.89 -12.31 23.15
CA GLU A 219 -2.86 -13.27 23.72
C GLU A 219 -3.71 -13.96 22.66
N ARG A 220 -3.86 -13.33 21.47
CA ARG A 220 -4.52 -14.00 20.34
C ARG A 220 -3.75 -15.27 20.00
N PRO A 221 -4.40 -16.45 20.01
CA PRO A 221 -3.74 -17.68 19.59
C PRO A 221 -3.25 -17.46 18.16
N LYS A 222 -1.98 -17.82 17.91
CA LYS A 222 -1.50 -17.96 16.54
C LYS A 222 -2.35 -19.05 15.93
N VAL A 223 -3.35 -18.69 15.15
CA VAL A 223 -4.05 -19.64 14.28
C VAL A 223 -2.94 -20.30 13.47
N CYS A 224 -2.69 -21.58 13.72
CA CYS A 224 -1.81 -22.39 12.89
C CYS A 224 -2.27 -22.18 11.45
N GLY A 225 -1.33 -21.83 10.57
CA GLY A 225 -1.62 -21.61 9.16
C GLY A 225 -2.39 -22.80 8.61
N ALA A 226 -3.61 -22.55 8.17
CA ALA A 226 -4.23 -23.41 7.17
C ALA A 226 -3.44 -23.14 5.89
N ASP A 227 -2.70 -24.16 5.46
CA ASP A 227 -2.11 -24.24 4.13
C ASP A 227 -3.20 -23.98 3.07
N GLN A 228 -2.93 -23.04 2.16
CA GLN A 228 -3.55 -22.95 0.83
C GLN A 228 -2.44 -22.86 -0.21
#